data_AF-A0A7S3KHY9-F1
#
_entry.id   AF-A0A7S3KHY9-F1
#
_cell.length_a   1.000
_cell.length_b   1.000
_cell.length_c   1.000
_cell.angle_alpha   90.00
_cell.angle_beta   90.00
_cell.angle_gamma   90.00
#
_symmetry.space_group_name_H-M   'P 1'
#
loop_
_entity.id
_entity.type
_entity.pdbx_description
1 polymer ?
#
loop_
_entity_poly.entity_id
_entity_poly.type
_entity_poly.pdbx_seq_one_letter_code
_entity_poly.pdbx_strand_id
1 'polypeptide(L)'
;MNRVLSIEDRLYENINDYEKLLKCLGDYMAEYNIDLNQNLDLVLFREACQHICRISRILSQPRGSVLLIGVGGCGKQTLTKMASYITGCQISSLGSKKNYTQKNFREDVAQDSIKPAGLEGKKISLIITDNQITNEIFLEDINSLLNSGEIPNLWESEDKDEINREMREVGKKLGINEGLTNLFIQRVRDNMHIVLC
;
A
#
# COMPACT_ATOMS: atom_id res chain seq x y z
N MET A 1 -15.22 -7.41 10.60
CA MET A 1 -15.05 -7.21 9.14
C MET A 1 -16.25 -7.86 8.48
N ASN A 2 -17.29 -7.09 8.20
CA ASN A 2 -18.52 -7.62 7.64
C ASN A 2 -18.35 -7.83 6.12
N ARG A 3 -18.32 -9.10 5.68
CA ARG A 3 -18.03 -9.47 4.28
C ARG A 3 -19.18 -9.15 3.31
N VAL A 4 -20.36 -8.83 3.84
CA VAL A 4 -21.54 -8.40 3.05
C VAL A 4 -21.34 -7.00 2.46
N LEU A 5 -20.42 -6.22 3.02
CA LEU A 5 -20.16 -4.84 2.62
C LEU A 5 -19.02 -4.75 1.59
N SER A 6 -19.13 -3.75 0.71
CA SER A 6 -18.04 -3.34 -0.19
C SER A 6 -16.80 -3.01 0.64
N ILE A 7 -15.60 -3.14 0.08
CA ILE A 7 -14.35 -2.86 0.81
C ILE A 7 -14.35 -1.44 1.40
N GLU A 8 -14.97 -0.48 0.71
CA GLU A 8 -15.08 0.91 1.13
C GLU A 8 -16.03 1.10 2.33
N ASP A 9 -17.05 0.25 2.46
CA ASP A 9 -18.03 0.26 3.54
C ASP A 9 -17.64 -0.63 4.73
N ARG A 10 -16.55 -1.40 4.63
CA ARG A 10 -16.09 -2.29 5.69
C ARG A 10 -15.54 -1.49 6.87
N LEU A 11 -16.34 -1.36 7.90
CA LEU A 11 -15.89 -0.85 9.20
C LEU A 11 -15.02 -1.89 9.93
N TYR A 12 -13.99 -1.38 10.61
CA TYR A 12 -13.20 -2.19 11.52
C TYR A 12 -14.09 -2.70 12.66
N GLU A 13 -13.97 -3.99 12.95
CA GLU A 13 -14.73 -4.66 14.00
C GLU A 13 -13.81 -5.60 14.74
N ASN A 14 -13.89 -5.57 16.07
CA ASN A 14 -13.13 -6.48 16.91
C ASN A 14 -13.75 -7.89 16.84
N ILE A 15 -12.93 -8.89 16.53
CA ILE A 15 -13.31 -10.30 16.58
C ILE A 15 -12.63 -10.92 17.81
N ASN A 16 -13.41 -11.20 18.86
CA ASN A 16 -12.93 -11.83 20.09
C ASN A 16 -12.82 -13.36 19.99
N ASP A 17 -13.48 -13.96 19.02
CA ASP A 17 -13.51 -15.41 18.79
C ASP A 17 -12.40 -15.82 17.82
N TYR A 18 -11.48 -16.66 18.31
CA TYR A 18 -10.34 -17.12 17.53
C TYR A 18 -10.72 -18.07 16.39
N GLU A 19 -11.70 -18.95 16.58
CA GLU A 19 -12.15 -19.88 15.54
C GLU A 19 -12.85 -19.13 14.41
N LYS A 20 -13.66 -18.13 14.77
CA LYS A 20 -14.29 -17.23 13.80
C LYS A 20 -13.24 -16.45 13.00
N LEU A 21 -12.19 -15.96 13.66
CA LEU A 21 -11.08 -15.26 13.00
C LEU A 21 -10.34 -16.19 12.04
N LEU A 22 -10.01 -17.41 12.48
CA LEU A 22 -9.33 -18.41 11.65
C LEU A 22 -10.11 -18.73 10.38
N LYS A 23 -11.42 -18.99 10.52
CA LYS A 23 -12.30 -19.24 9.37
C LYS A 23 -12.30 -18.05 8.41
N CYS A 24 -12.46 -16.83 8.94
CA CYS A 24 -12.47 -15.61 8.13
C CYS A 24 -11.16 -15.42 7.34
N LEU A 25 -10.01 -15.59 8.00
CA LEU A 25 -8.71 -15.47 7.35
C LEU A 25 -8.45 -16.60 6.35
N GLY A 26 -8.90 -17.82 6.65
CA GLY A 26 -8.81 -18.96 5.73
C GLY A 26 -9.62 -18.73 4.45
N ASP A 27 -10.83 -18.19 4.56
CA ASP A 27 -11.65 -17.84 3.40
C ASP A 27 -10.98 -16.76 2.54
N TYR A 28 -10.43 -15.70 3.16
CA TYR A 28 -9.67 -14.68 2.42
C TYR A 28 -8.43 -15.24 1.74
N MET A 29 -7.80 -16.27 2.32
CA MET A 29 -6.60 -16.88 1.75
C MET A 29 -6.96 -17.69 0.50
N ALA A 30 -8.10 -18.39 0.54
CA ALA A 30 -8.66 -19.07 -0.62
C ALA A 30 -9.04 -18.08 -1.73
N GLU A 31 -9.69 -16.96 -1.39
CA GLU A 31 -10.04 -15.89 -2.34
C GLU A 31 -8.79 -15.26 -2.96
N TYR A 32 -7.78 -14.91 -2.15
CA TYR A 32 -6.48 -14.40 -2.62
C TYR A 32 -5.85 -15.33 -3.68
N ASN A 33 -5.86 -16.64 -3.41
CA ASN A 33 -5.27 -17.63 -4.31
C ASN A 33 -6.02 -17.73 -5.64
N ILE A 34 -7.35 -17.63 -5.60
CA ILE A 34 -8.20 -17.65 -6.79
C ILE A 34 -8.01 -16.36 -7.60
N ASP A 35 -8.18 -15.20 -6.96
CA ASP A 35 -8.19 -13.89 -7.63
C ASP A 35 -6.84 -13.56 -8.28
N LEU A 36 -5.74 -13.88 -7.60
CA LEU A 36 -4.39 -13.55 -8.07
C LEU A 36 -3.71 -14.72 -8.78
N ASN A 37 -4.38 -15.86 -8.92
CA ASN A 37 -3.81 -17.10 -9.45
C ASN A 37 -2.46 -17.45 -8.80
N GLN A 38 -2.42 -17.36 -7.47
CA GLN A 38 -1.25 -17.65 -6.65
C GLN A 38 -1.53 -18.84 -5.72
N ASN A 39 -0.47 -19.41 -5.13
CA ASN A 39 -0.59 -20.44 -4.11
C ASN A 39 0.06 -19.97 -2.81
N LEU A 40 -0.66 -19.13 -2.08
CA LEU A 40 -0.35 -18.69 -0.73
C LEU A 40 -0.78 -19.79 0.25
N ASP A 41 0.18 -20.57 0.74
CA ASP A 41 -0.03 -21.58 1.78
C ASP A 41 0.52 -21.07 3.12
N LEU A 42 -0.24 -20.18 3.76
CA LEU A 42 0.12 -19.61 5.05
C LEU A 42 -0.51 -20.43 6.17
N VAL A 43 0.33 -20.99 7.05
CA VAL A 43 -0.15 -21.62 8.29
C VAL A 43 -0.68 -20.53 9.23
N LEU A 44 -2.00 -20.51 9.44
CA LEU A 44 -2.69 -19.53 10.28
C LEU A 44 -2.64 -19.92 11.77
N PHE A 45 -1.47 -19.84 12.40
CA PHE A 45 -1.35 -19.92 13.86
C PHE A 45 -1.69 -18.58 14.51
N ARG A 46 -1.84 -18.56 15.85
CA ARG A 46 -2.39 -17.42 16.60
C ARG A 46 -1.64 -16.12 16.34
N GLU A 47 -0.32 -16.15 16.38
CA GLU A 47 0.53 -14.97 16.20
C GLU A 47 0.44 -14.45 14.76
N ALA A 48 0.43 -15.32 13.75
CA ALA A 48 0.24 -14.92 12.35
C ALA A 48 -1.10 -14.20 12.17
N CYS A 49 -2.18 -14.74 12.73
CA CYS A 49 -3.50 -14.11 12.70
C CYS A 49 -3.50 -12.72 13.36
N GLN A 50 -2.82 -12.59 14.51
CA GLN A 50 -2.69 -11.30 15.20
C GLN A 50 -1.89 -10.29 14.39
N HIS A 51 -0.80 -10.71 13.75
CA HIS A 51 0.00 -9.83 12.89
C HIS A 51 -0.80 -9.35 11.67
N ILE A 52 -1.52 -10.25 10.99
CA ILE A 52 -2.44 -9.86 9.89
C ILE A 52 -3.44 -8.83 10.39
N CYS A 53 -4.10 -9.08 11.52
CA CYS A 53 -5.08 -8.13 12.08
C CYS A 53 -4.46 -6.75 12.41
N ARG A 54 -3.23 -6.72 12.92
CA ARG A 54 -2.52 -5.47 13.22
C ARG A 54 -2.17 -4.72 11.94
N ILE A 55 -1.62 -5.40 10.95
CA ILE A 55 -1.25 -4.80 9.66
C ILE A 55 -2.50 -4.27 8.95
N SER A 56 -3.56 -5.09 8.82
CA SER A 56 -4.82 -4.67 8.20
C SER A 56 -5.44 -3.48 8.93
N ARG A 57 -5.35 -3.39 10.26
CA ARG A 57 -5.83 -2.22 11.00
C ARG A 57 -5.08 -0.95 10.63
N ILE A 58 -3.75 -1.02 10.48
CA ILE A 58 -2.93 0.13 10.11
C ILE A 58 -3.21 0.55 8.66
N LEU A 59 -3.24 -0.40 7.72
CA LEU A 59 -3.54 -0.15 6.30
C LEU A 59 -4.97 0.34 6.06
N SER A 60 -5.89 0.14 7.01
CA SER A 60 -7.25 0.67 6.91
C SER A 60 -7.33 2.17 7.24
N GLN A 61 -6.30 2.74 7.87
CA GLN A 61 -6.27 4.14 8.28
C GLN A 61 -5.54 4.99 7.24
N PRO A 62 -6.03 6.20 6.93
CA PRO A 62 -5.28 7.13 6.08
C PRO A 62 -3.92 7.42 6.71
N ARG A 63 -2.87 7.49 5.88
CA ARG A 63 -1.48 7.73 6.32
C ARG A 63 -0.90 6.64 7.23
N GLY A 64 -1.53 5.47 7.27
CA GLY A 64 -1.00 4.32 8.00
C GLY A 64 0.16 3.66 7.25
N SER A 65 1.37 3.78 7.77
CA SER A 65 2.55 3.06 7.29
C SER A 65 3.10 2.15 8.39
N VAL A 66 3.77 1.07 8.02
CA VAL A 66 4.18 0.00 8.94
C VAL A 66 5.66 -0.33 8.78
N LEU A 67 6.37 -0.44 9.89
CA LEU A 67 7.70 -1.06 9.96
C LEU A 67 7.59 -2.42 10.65
N LEU A 68 7.89 -3.49 9.93
CA LEU A 68 7.84 -4.86 10.43
C LEU A 68 9.22 -5.33 10.84
N ILE A 69 9.43 -5.43 12.16
CA ILE A 69 10.71 -5.87 12.73
C ILE A 69 10.64 -7.37 13.03
N GLY A 70 11.62 -8.11 12.54
CA GLY A 70 11.76 -9.54 12.82
C GLY A 70 12.84 -10.19 11.97
N VAL A 71 13.23 -11.41 12.34
CA VAL A 71 14.23 -12.18 11.60
C VAL A 71 13.79 -12.49 10.16
N GLY A 72 14.76 -12.73 9.27
CA GLY A 72 14.48 -13.21 7.91
C GLY A 72 13.69 -14.53 7.95
N GLY A 73 12.75 -14.72 7.02
CA GLY A 73 11.97 -15.96 6.91
C GLY A 73 10.73 -16.06 7.81
N CYS A 74 10.43 -15.08 8.68
CA CYS A 74 9.21 -15.11 9.51
C CYS A 74 7.91 -14.73 8.77
N GLY A 75 7.95 -14.62 7.44
CA GLY A 75 6.76 -14.39 6.60
C GLY A 75 6.26 -12.94 6.55
N LYS A 76 7.05 -11.93 6.93
CA LYS A 76 6.63 -10.51 6.97
C LYS A 76 5.96 -10.03 5.67
N GLN A 77 6.55 -10.36 4.52
CA GLN A 77 5.99 -10.04 3.21
C GLN A 77 4.67 -10.78 2.95
N THR A 78 4.64 -12.09 3.23
CA THR A 78 3.46 -12.96 3.06
C THR A 78 2.27 -12.46 3.89
N LEU A 79 2.51 -12.13 5.16
CA LEU A 79 1.50 -11.58 6.06
C LEU A 79 1.02 -10.20 5.60
N THR A 80 1.94 -9.37 5.09
CA THR A 80 1.59 -8.04 4.55
C THR A 80 0.73 -8.16 3.30
N LYS A 81 1.09 -9.02 2.33
CA LYS A 81 0.29 -9.25 1.11
C LYS A 81 -1.13 -9.69 1.45
N MET A 82 -1.26 -10.64 2.39
CA MET A 82 -2.56 -11.08 2.88
C MET A 82 -3.34 -9.92 3.54
N ALA A 83 -2.68 -9.14 4.39
CA ALA A 83 -3.31 -8.00 5.05
C ALA A 83 -3.75 -6.91 4.07
N SER A 84 -2.94 -6.61 3.06
CA SER A 84 -3.24 -5.66 1.97
C SER A 84 -4.44 -6.13 1.15
N TYR A 85 -4.51 -7.43 0.83
CA TYR A 85 -5.65 -7.99 0.11
C TYR A 85 -6.95 -7.87 0.92
N ILE A 86 -6.91 -8.18 2.23
CA ILE A 86 -8.06 -8.01 3.13
C ILE A 86 -8.58 -6.56 3.15
N THR A 87 -7.66 -5.58 3.12
CA THR A 87 -8.00 -4.15 3.11
C THR A 87 -8.26 -3.57 1.72
N GLY A 88 -8.20 -4.40 0.67
CA GLY A 88 -8.34 -3.99 -0.73
C GLY A 88 -7.26 -3.01 -1.20
N CYS A 89 -6.10 -3.03 -0.56
CA CYS A 89 -4.94 -2.29 -1.03
C CYS A 89 -4.28 -3.05 -2.18
N GLN A 90 -4.09 -2.37 -3.30
CA GLN A 90 -3.27 -2.90 -4.39
C GLN A 90 -1.83 -3.03 -3.90
N ILE A 91 -1.25 -4.21 -4.09
CA ILE A 91 0.11 -4.50 -3.66
C ILE A 91 1.07 -3.95 -4.73
N SER A 92 1.94 -3.03 -4.33
CA SER A 92 3.08 -2.60 -5.10
C SER A 92 4.35 -3.14 -4.45
N SER A 93 5.26 -3.70 -5.23
CA SER A 93 6.54 -4.23 -4.76
C SER A 93 7.62 -3.88 -5.75
N LEU A 94 8.80 -3.50 -5.26
CA LEU A 94 9.91 -3.14 -6.12
C LEU A 94 10.38 -4.35 -6.92
N GLY A 95 10.62 -4.16 -8.22
CA GLY A 95 11.11 -5.23 -9.09
C GLY A 95 12.57 -5.59 -8.78
N SER A 96 12.90 -6.88 -8.78
CA SER A 96 14.29 -7.36 -8.68
C SER A 96 15.01 -7.21 -10.02
N LYS A 97 15.42 -5.99 -10.38
CA LYS A 97 16.24 -5.72 -11.57
C LYS A 97 17.73 -5.75 -11.20
N LYS A 98 18.60 -6.35 -12.05
CA LYS A 98 20.05 -6.23 -11.90
C LYS A 98 20.43 -4.75 -12.07
N ASN A 99 21.28 -4.22 -11.19
CA ASN A 99 21.69 -2.80 -11.16
C ASN A 99 20.53 -1.82 -10.92
N TYR A 100 19.72 -2.08 -9.89
CA TYR A 100 18.63 -1.19 -9.52
C TYR A 100 19.16 0.18 -9.06
N THR A 101 18.92 1.21 -9.88
CA THR A 101 19.37 2.58 -9.61
C THR A 101 18.29 3.39 -8.91
N GLN A 102 18.66 4.54 -8.33
CA GLN A 102 17.70 5.50 -7.78
C GLN A 102 16.66 5.96 -8.80
N LYS A 103 17.07 6.15 -10.06
CA LYS A 103 16.14 6.51 -11.13
C LYS A 103 15.07 5.44 -11.31
N ASN A 104 15.46 4.16 -11.31
CA ASN A 104 14.50 3.06 -11.44
C ASN A 104 13.59 2.93 -10.22
N PHE A 105 14.11 3.15 -9.01
CA PHE A 105 13.31 3.21 -7.80
C PHE A 105 12.23 4.30 -7.89
N ARG A 106 12.64 5.52 -8.25
CA ARG A 106 11.75 6.66 -8.39
C ARG A 106 10.69 6.43 -9.47
N GLU A 107 11.07 5.87 -10.62
CA GLU A 107 10.16 5.51 -11.71
C GLU A 107 9.13 4.45 -11.28
N ASP A 108 9.59 3.35 -10.67
CA ASP A 108 8.69 2.27 -10.23
C ASP A 108 7.72 2.78 -9.15
N VAL A 109 8.21 3.54 -8.15
CA VAL A 109 7.34 4.14 -7.10
C VAL A 109 6.38 5.18 -7.68
N ALA A 110 6.83 5.99 -8.62
CA ALA A 110 6.02 6.98 -9.32
C ALA A 110 4.83 6.34 -10.05
N GLN A 111 5.10 5.31 -10.86
CA GLN A 111 4.10 4.67 -11.72
C GLN A 111 3.20 3.69 -10.96
N ASP A 112 3.78 2.86 -10.09
CA ASP A 112 3.04 1.76 -9.44
C ASP A 112 2.42 2.15 -8.10
N SER A 113 2.83 3.28 -7.51
CA SER A 113 2.30 3.75 -6.22
C SER A 113 1.73 5.16 -6.26
N ILE A 114 2.53 6.17 -6.64
CA ILE A 114 2.14 7.58 -6.49
C ILE A 114 1.00 7.96 -7.45
N LYS A 115 1.12 7.66 -8.76
CA LYS A 115 0.06 7.97 -9.75
C LYS A 115 -1.27 7.26 -9.42
N PRO A 116 -1.33 5.94 -9.16
CA PRO A 116 -2.57 5.27 -8.79
C PRO A 116 -3.20 5.79 -7.49
N ALA A 117 -2.38 6.09 -6.47
CA ALA A 117 -2.86 6.62 -5.19
C ALA A 117 -3.41 8.06 -5.33
N GLY A 118 -2.74 8.90 -6.11
CA GLY A 118 -3.09 10.30 -6.27
C GLY A 118 -4.19 10.56 -7.30
N LEU A 119 -4.07 10.03 -8.52
CA LEU A 119 -5.02 10.26 -9.61
C LEU A 119 -6.30 9.46 -9.41
N GLU A 120 -6.16 8.13 -9.32
CA GLU A 120 -7.31 7.22 -9.24
C GLU A 120 -7.89 7.14 -7.82
N GLY A 121 -7.08 7.42 -6.79
CA GLY A 121 -7.49 7.26 -5.39
C GLY A 121 -7.48 5.82 -4.91
N LYS A 122 -6.75 4.94 -5.59
CA LYS A 122 -6.60 3.53 -5.19
C LYS A 122 -5.74 3.45 -3.93
N LYS A 123 -6.14 2.64 -2.96
CA LYS A 123 -5.29 2.33 -1.80
C LYS A 123 -4.13 1.45 -2.26
N ILE A 124 -2.89 1.88 -2.01
CA ILE A 124 -1.68 1.18 -2.39
C ILE A 124 -0.91 0.76 -1.15
N SER A 125 -0.48 -0.51 -1.10
CA SER A 125 0.52 -0.97 -0.14
C SER A 125 1.86 -1.15 -0.87
N LEU A 126 2.78 -0.20 -0.69
CA LEU A 126 4.15 -0.29 -1.19
C LEU A 126 4.99 -1.11 -0.22
N ILE A 127 5.29 -2.35 -0.60
CA ILE A 127 6.11 -3.28 0.19
C ILE A 127 7.57 -3.14 -0.24
N ILE A 128 8.42 -2.76 0.70
CA ILE A 128 9.87 -2.62 0.49
C ILE A 128 10.57 -3.54 1.48
N THR A 129 11.52 -4.31 0.97
CA THR A 129 12.30 -5.27 1.77
C THR A 129 13.71 -4.74 2.03
N ASP A 130 14.30 -5.07 3.17
CA ASP A 130 15.71 -4.84 3.49
C ASP A 130 16.68 -5.08 2.31
N ASN A 131 16.54 -6.22 1.63
CA ASN A 131 17.39 -6.60 0.49
C ASN A 131 17.27 -5.70 -0.74
N GLN A 132 16.18 -4.93 -0.85
CA GLN A 132 15.95 -3.99 -1.95
C GLN A 132 16.55 -2.61 -1.67
N ILE A 133 16.85 -2.30 -0.40
CA ILE A 133 17.48 -1.03 -0.01
C ILE A 133 18.99 -1.17 -0.23
N THR A 134 19.40 -1.03 -1.48
CA THR A 134 20.80 -1.15 -1.89
C THR A 134 21.59 0.15 -1.74
N ASN A 135 20.89 1.28 -1.57
CA ASN A 135 21.46 2.61 -1.45
C ASN A 135 20.71 3.44 -0.41
N GLU A 136 21.44 4.15 0.45
CA GLU A 136 20.90 5.03 1.50
C GLU A 136 19.97 6.12 0.94
N ILE A 137 20.20 6.56 -0.30
CA ILE A 137 19.37 7.57 -0.95
C ILE A 137 17.91 7.11 -1.07
N PHE A 138 17.62 5.80 -1.11
CA PHE A 138 16.24 5.31 -1.15
C PHE A 138 15.52 5.61 0.18
N LEU A 139 16.24 5.60 1.30
CA LEU A 139 15.68 5.94 2.61
C LEU A 139 15.34 7.43 2.70
N GLU A 140 16.10 8.30 2.04
CA GLU A 140 15.77 9.73 1.94
C GLU A 140 14.49 9.95 1.14
N ASP A 141 14.33 9.23 0.02
CA ASP A 141 13.13 9.29 -0.81
C ASP A 141 11.90 8.72 -0.05
N ILE A 142 12.06 7.59 0.66
CA ILE A 142 11.01 7.02 1.53
C ILE A 142 10.63 8.00 2.65
N ASN A 143 11.62 8.63 3.30
CA ASN A 143 11.37 9.62 4.35
C ASN A 143 10.62 10.85 3.80
N SER A 144 10.95 11.28 2.58
CA SER A 144 10.22 12.36 1.90
C SER A 144 8.76 11.97 1.69
N LEU A 145 8.49 10.76 1.16
CA LEU A 145 7.13 10.25 1.00
C LEU A 145 6.34 10.16 2.32
N LEU A 146 6.97 9.70 3.40
CA LEU A 146 6.32 9.60 4.71
C LEU A 146 5.95 10.97 5.29
N ASN A 147 6.80 11.98 5.10
CA ASN A 147 6.60 13.31 5.69
C ASN A 147 5.70 14.21 4.85
N SER A 148 6.01 14.35 3.55
CA SER A 148 5.32 15.28 2.64
C SER A 148 4.38 14.59 1.65
N GLY A 149 4.55 13.30 1.38
CA GLY A 149 3.81 12.58 0.33
C GLY A 149 4.38 12.79 -1.07
N GLU A 150 5.55 13.41 -1.20
CA GLU A 150 6.21 13.66 -2.47
C GLU A 150 7.73 13.46 -2.37
N ILE A 151 8.34 13.10 -3.50
CA ILE A 151 9.80 13.06 -3.65
C ILE A 151 10.23 14.33 -4.39
N PRO A 152 11.19 15.11 -3.86
CA PRO A 152 11.70 16.29 -4.55
C PRO A 152 12.29 15.97 -5.92
N ASN A 153 11.96 16.79 -6.93
CA ASN A 153 12.41 16.63 -8.31
C ASN A 153 12.09 15.26 -8.92
N LEU A 154 10.96 14.65 -8.51
CA LEU A 154 10.49 13.39 -9.09
C LEU A 154 9.87 13.60 -10.49
N TRP A 155 9.11 14.67 -10.65
CA TRP A 155 8.32 14.95 -11.84
C TRP A 155 8.96 16.05 -12.68
N GLU A 156 9.08 15.78 -13.98
CA GLU A 156 9.40 16.79 -14.96
C GLU A 156 8.18 17.70 -15.24
N SER A 157 8.39 18.81 -15.95
CA SER A 157 7.31 19.75 -16.27
C SER A 157 6.14 19.09 -17.00
N GLU A 158 6.44 18.17 -17.93
CA GLU A 158 5.44 17.45 -18.72
C GLU A 158 4.57 16.53 -17.84
N ASP A 159 5.18 15.81 -16.89
CA ASP A 159 4.46 14.96 -15.93
C ASP A 159 3.53 15.78 -15.02
N LYS A 160 3.99 16.96 -14.58
CA LYS A 160 3.19 17.87 -13.74
C LYS A 160 1.98 18.39 -14.49
N ASP A 161 2.12 18.69 -15.79
CA ASP A 161 1.01 19.13 -16.62
C ASP A 161 0.00 18.00 -16.87
N GLU A 162 0.48 16.77 -17.07
CA GLU A 162 -0.36 15.57 -17.15
C GLU A 162 -1.15 15.35 -15.84
N ILE A 163 -0.46 15.32 -14.69
CA ILE A 163 -1.08 15.13 -13.38
C ILE A 163 -2.12 16.22 -13.12
N ASN A 164 -1.80 17.49 -13.41
CA ASN A 164 -2.76 18.58 -13.24
C ASN A 164 -3.99 18.44 -14.15
N ARG A 165 -3.80 18.02 -15.41
CA ARG A 165 -4.89 17.81 -16.36
C ARG A 165 -5.85 16.73 -15.86
N GLU A 166 -5.33 15.61 -15.38
CA GLU A 166 -6.16 14.53 -14.83
C GLU A 166 -6.84 14.92 -13.52
N MET A 167 -6.10 15.61 -12.64
CA MET A 167 -6.63 16.10 -11.38
C MET A 167 -7.72 17.15 -11.53
N ARG A 168 -7.86 17.83 -12.69
CA ARG A 168 -9.00 18.74 -12.93
C ARG A 168 -10.33 18.01 -12.88
N GLU A 169 -10.41 16.80 -13.44
CA GLU A 169 -11.66 16.02 -13.43
C GLU A 169 -12.00 15.54 -12.01
N VAL A 170 -10.98 15.15 -11.23
CA VAL A 170 -11.14 14.80 -9.80
C VAL A 170 -11.55 16.04 -8.99
N GLY A 171 -10.87 17.17 -9.21
CA GLY A 171 -11.13 18.44 -8.55
C GLY A 171 -12.56 18.93 -8.79
N LYS A 172 -13.04 18.91 -10.04
CA LYS A 172 -14.43 19.23 -10.39
C LYS A 172 -15.44 18.38 -9.61
N LYS A 173 -15.23 17.07 -9.52
CA LYS A 173 -16.10 16.16 -8.76
C LYS A 173 -16.12 16.48 -7.26
N LEU A 174 -15.00 16.96 -6.72
CA LEU A 174 -14.85 17.34 -5.31
C LEU A 174 -15.18 18.82 -5.04
N GLY A 175 -15.52 19.61 -6.06
CA GLY A 175 -15.76 21.05 -5.94
C GLY A 175 -14.50 21.89 -5.69
N ILE A 176 -13.31 21.35 -5.99
CA ILE A 176 -12.01 22.00 -5.80
C ILE A 176 -11.46 22.45 -7.16
N ASN A 177 -11.39 23.77 -7.37
CA ASN A 177 -10.95 24.36 -8.65
C ASN A 177 -9.50 24.87 -8.63
N GLU A 178 -8.91 25.07 -7.46
CA GLU A 178 -7.55 25.57 -7.27
C GLU A 178 -6.75 24.61 -6.37
N GLY A 179 -5.41 24.66 -6.46
CA GLY A 179 -4.55 23.83 -5.62
C GLY A 179 -4.57 22.32 -5.95
N LEU A 180 -4.79 21.96 -7.23
CA LEU A 180 -4.88 20.57 -7.68
C LEU A 180 -3.63 19.73 -7.34
N THR A 181 -2.44 20.34 -7.39
CA THR A 181 -1.20 19.70 -6.94
C THR A 181 -1.26 19.32 -5.45
N ASN A 182 -1.78 20.21 -4.60
CA ASN A 182 -1.92 19.90 -3.18
C ASN A 182 -2.97 18.81 -2.95
N LEU A 183 -4.09 18.85 -3.70
CA LEU A 183 -5.10 17.79 -3.66
C LEU A 183 -4.52 16.43 -4.04
N PHE A 184 -3.70 16.39 -5.10
CA PHE A 184 -2.98 15.19 -5.51
C PHE A 184 -2.09 14.65 -4.38
N ILE A 185 -1.25 15.51 -3.78
CA ILE A 185 -0.38 15.12 -2.67
C ILE A 185 -1.19 14.61 -1.46
N GLN A 186 -2.30 15.25 -1.11
CA GLN A 186 -3.17 14.76 -0.02
C GLN A 186 -3.72 13.37 -0.32
N ARG A 187 -4.19 13.13 -1.56
CA ARG A 187 -4.69 11.82 -1.98
C ARG A 187 -3.59 10.76 -1.96
N VAL A 188 -2.37 11.10 -2.38
CA VAL A 188 -1.20 10.20 -2.25
C VAL A 188 -0.99 9.84 -0.79
N ARG A 189 -0.94 10.82 0.12
CA ARG A 189 -0.72 10.56 1.56
C ARG A 189 -1.81 9.71 2.20
N ASP A 190 -3.06 9.91 1.80
CA ASP A 190 -4.19 9.23 2.42
C ASP A 190 -4.36 7.80 1.89
N ASN A 191 -3.93 7.52 0.65
CA ASN A 191 -4.13 6.22 0.00
C ASN A 191 -2.86 5.37 -0.15
N MET A 192 -1.66 5.96 -0.07
CA MET A 192 -0.40 5.24 -0.18
C MET A 192 0.12 4.86 1.21
N HIS A 193 0.30 3.56 1.42
CA HIS A 193 0.79 2.97 2.66
C HIS A 193 2.16 2.34 2.40
N ILE A 194 3.18 2.77 3.15
CA ILE A 194 4.53 2.21 3.01
C ILE A 194 4.71 1.11 4.06
N VAL A 195 5.10 -0.07 3.62
CA VAL A 195 5.38 -1.22 4.49
C VAL A 195 6.83 -1.66 4.33
N LEU A 196 7.63 -1.42 5.36
CA LEU A 196 9.03 -1.83 5.42
C LEU A 196 9.13 -3.21 6.08
N CYS A 197 9.70 -4.17 5.36
CA CYS A 197 9.87 -5.57 5.75
C CYS A 197 11.36 -5.95 5.89
#